data_AF-A0A519SPX6-F1
#
_entry.id   AF-A0A519SPX6-F1
#
_cell.length_a   1.000
_cell.length_b   1.000
_cell.length_c   1.000
_cell.angle_alpha   90.00
_cell.angle_beta   90.00
_cell.angle_gamma   90.00
#
_symmetry.space_group_name_H-M   'P 1'
#
loop_
_entity.id
_entity.type
_entity.pdbx_description
1 polymer ?
#
loop_
_entity_poly.entity_id
_entity_poly.type
_entity_poly.pdbx_seq_one_letter_code
_entity_poly.pdbx_strand_id
1 'polypeptide(L)'
;MAVFWGVMLHALGGFASGSFYLPYKQVKSWSWESYWLVGGIFSWVIAPWVLGLLTVPHLTQILRETPMDTLLWTYFWGVLWGFGGLTFGLSMRYLGLSLGMAVVLGLCAVFGTLVPPIWLGQFGTLVSTTSGQFIMAG
;
A
#
# COMPACT_ATOMS: atom_id res chain seq x y z
N MET A 1 -5.84 5.58 -26.09
CA MET A 1 -6.96 5.62 -25.11
C MET A 1 -6.59 5.06 -23.75
N ALA A 2 -5.90 3.91 -23.64
CA ALA A 2 -5.53 3.33 -22.33
C ALA A 2 -4.62 4.22 -21.47
N VAL A 3 -3.65 4.94 -22.07
CA VAL A 3 -2.73 5.82 -21.34
C VAL A 3 -3.44 6.97 -20.62
N PHE A 4 -4.44 7.59 -21.27
CA PHE A 4 -5.22 8.68 -20.66
C PHE A 4 -5.96 8.20 -19.40
N TRP A 5 -6.66 7.06 -19.49
CA TRP A 5 -7.33 6.47 -18.33
C TRP A 5 -6.35 6.05 -17.24
N GLY A 6 -5.19 5.50 -17.60
CA GLY A 6 -4.12 5.20 -16.66
C GLY A 6 -3.67 6.43 -15.87
N VAL A 7 -3.41 7.55 -16.56
CA VAL A 7 -3.03 8.83 -15.92
C VAL A 7 -4.15 9.35 -15.03
N MET A 8 -5.41 9.32 -15.49
CA MET A 8 -6.56 9.78 -14.70
C MET A 8 -6.79 8.95 -13.45
N LEU A 9 -6.75 7.62 -13.55
CA LEU A 9 -6.89 6.72 -12.41
C LEU A 9 -5.72 6.88 -11.42
N HIS A 10 -4.50 7.08 -11.92
CA HIS A 10 -3.34 7.35 -11.08
C HIS A 10 -3.47 8.69 -10.34
N ALA A 11 -3.93 9.74 -11.02
CA ALA A 11 -4.18 11.04 -10.42
C ALA A 11 -5.27 10.97 -9.35
N LEU A 12 -6.38 10.26 -9.61
CA LEU A 12 -7.45 10.03 -8.63
C LEU A 12 -6.96 9.25 -7.41
N GLY A 13 -6.16 8.20 -7.62
CA GLY A 13 -5.54 7.43 -6.55
C GLY A 13 -4.59 8.29 -5.70
N GLY A 14 -3.75 9.11 -6.34
CA GLY A 14 -2.88 10.07 -5.67
C GLY A 14 -3.64 11.11 -4.87
N PHE A 15 -4.73 11.65 -5.44
CA PHE A 15 -5.61 12.59 -4.75
C PHE A 15 -6.29 11.95 -3.52
N ALA A 16 -6.83 10.73 -3.65
CA ALA A 16 -7.41 9.99 -2.53
C ALA A 16 -6.36 9.73 -1.43
N SER A 17 -5.16 9.31 -1.80
CA SER A 17 -4.03 9.07 -0.89
C SER A 17 -3.53 10.35 -0.20
N GLY A 18 -3.55 11.50 -0.88
CA GLY A 18 -3.17 12.78 -0.26
C GLY A 18 -4.26 13.35 0.65
N SER A 19 -5.54 13.11 0.33
CA SER A 19 -6.67 13.74 0.99
C SER A 19 -7.27 12.93 2.14
N PHE A 20 -7.03 11.61 2.25
CA PHE A 20 -7.67 10.79 3.29
C PHE A 20 -7.35 11.25 4.73
N TYR A 21 -6.23 11.93 4.93
CA TYR A 21 -5.83 12.46 6.25
C TYR A 21 -6.44 13.83 6.56
N LEU A 22 -7.03 14.53 5.58
CA LEU A 22 -7.60 15.86 5.74
C LEU A 22 -8.79 15.90 6.72
N PRO A 23 -9.75 14.95 6.69
CA PRO A 23 -10.84 14.89 7.66
C PRO A 23 -10.34 14.67 9.09
N TYR A 24 -9.19 13.99 9.28
CA TYR A 24 -8.65 13.69 10.60
C TYR A 24 -8.22 14.96 11.35
N LYS A 25 -7.89 16.06 10.65
CA LYS A 25 -7.63 17.37 11.30
C LYS A 25 -8.87 17.96 11.99
N GLN A 26 -10.08 17.50 11.65
CA GLN A 26 -11.31 17.97 12.26
C GLN A 26 -11.67 17.19 13.54
N VAL A 27 -11.02 16.03 13.77
CA VAL A 27 -11.22 15.22 14.98
C VAL A 27 -10.29 15.74 16.08
N LYS A 28 -10.80 16.63 16.93
CA LYS A 28 -10.00 17.33 17.96
C LYS A 28 -10.00 16.67 19.34
N SER A 29 -10.98 15.81 19.62
CA SER A 29 -11.25 15.27 20.98
C SER A 29 -10.72 13.85 21.21
N TRP A 30 -10.08 13.24 20.22
CA TRP A 30 -9.59 11.86 20.29
C TRP A 30 -8.08 11.82 20.37
N SER A 31 -7.53 10.85 21.10
CA SER A 31 -6.10 10.54 21.01
C SER A 31 -5.76 10.04 19.62
N TRP A 32 -4.50 10.22 19.23
CA TRP A 32 -4.03 9.84 17.90
C TRP A 32 -4.26 8.36 17.60
N GLU A 33 -3.94 7.54 18.59
CA GLU A 33 -4.04 6.09 18.57
C GLU A 33 -5.49 5.64 18.39
N SER A 34 -6.43 6.28 19.09
CA SER A 34 -7.85 5.90 19.07
C SER A 34 -8.48 6.19 17.70
N TYR A 35 -8.21 7.37 17.13
CA TYR A 35 -8.79 7.71 15.83
C TYR A 35 -8.15 6.88 14.72
N TRP A 36 -6.83 6.62 14.79
CA TRP A 36 -6.12 5.83 13.79
C TRP A 36 -6.62 4.39 13.78
N LEU A 37 -6.84 3.81 14.97
CA LEU A 37 -7.39 2.47 15.10
C LEU A 37 -8.79 2.36 14.51
N VAL A 38 -9.68 3.31 14.83
CA VAL A 38 -11.06 3.31 14.29
C VAL A 38 -11.06 3.52 12.77
N GLY A 39 -10.26 4.45 12.26
CA GLY A 39 -10.08 4.66 10.83
C GLY A 39 -9.51 3.43 10.11
N GLY A 40 -8.56 2.74 10.74
CA GLY A 40 -7.99 1.48 10.27
C GLY A 40 -9.03 0.36 10.23
N ILE A 41 -9.82 0.16 11.29
CA ILE A 41 -10.90 -0.85 11.29
C ILE A 41 -11.91 -0.57 10.19
N PHE A 42 -12.33 0.69 10.03
CA PHE A 42 -13.25 1.05 8.96
C PHE A 42 -12.66 0.78 7.57
N SER A 43 -11.42 1.23 7.33
CA SER A 43 -10.81 1.18 6.01
C SER A 43 -10.30 -0.21 5.61
N TRP A 44 -9.86 -1.02 6.57
CA TRP A 44 -9.22 -2.31 6.32
C TRP A 44 -10.14 -3.51 6.58
N VAL A 45 -11.22 -3.32 7.33
CA VAL A 45 -12.20 -4.40 7.62
C VAL A 45 -13.56 -4.06 7.02
N ILE A 46 -14.17 -2.95 7.44
CA ILE A 46 -15.56 -2.67 7.07
C ILE A 46 -15.69 -2.37 5.56
N ALA A 47 -14.90 -1.44 5.04
CA ALA A 47 -15.01 -1.02 3.64
C ALA A 47 -14.73 -2.17 2.64
N PRO A 48 -13.70 -3.02 2.80
CA PRO A 48 -13.48 -4.17 1.92
C PRO A 48 -14.62 -5.18 1.94
N TRP A 49 -15.20 -5.46 3.11
CA TRP A 49 -16.36 -6.36 3.22
C TRP A 49 -17.60 -5.77 2.55
N VAL A 50 -17.91 -4.50 2.80
CA VAL A 50 -19.07 -3.83 2.18
C VAL A 50 -18.91 -3.78 0.66
N LEU A 51 -17.77 -3.31 0.15
CA LEU A 51 -17.53 -3.24 -1.28
C LEU A 51 -17.50 -4.63 -1.92
N GLY A 52 -16.87 -5.60 -1.27
CA GLY A 52 -16.85 -6.99 -1.73
C GLY A 52 -18.26 -7.56 -1.85
N LEU A 53 -19.10 -7.39 -0.84
CA LEU A 53 -20.49 -7.89 -0.87
C LEU A 53 -21.34 -7.19 -1.93
N LEU A 54 -21.07 -5.92 -2.25
CA LEU A 54 -21.80 -5.16 -3.27
C LEU A 54 -21.33 -5.46 -4.70
N THR A 55 -20.06 -5.83 -4.90
CA THR A 55 -19.44 -5.90 -6.23
C THR A 55 -19.03 -7.30 -6.66
N VAL A 56 -18.84 -8.24 -5.71
CA VAL A 56 -18.36 -9.59 -5.97
C VAL A 56 -19.49 -10.60 -5.72
N PRO A 57 -20.03 -11.22 -6.79
CA PRO A 57 -21.00 -12.30 -6.65
C PRO A 57 -20.43 -13.47 -5.84
N HIS A 58 -21.22 -14.02 -4.92
CA HIS A 58 -20.86 -15.21 -4.13
C HIS A 58 -19.53 -15.07 -3.33
N LEU A 59 -19.17 -13.86 -2.88
CA LEU A 59 -17.93 -13.59 -2.14
C LEU A 59 -17.60 -14.62 -1.05
N THR A 60 -18.58 -14.97 -0.21
CA THR A 60 -18.35 -15.92 0.90
C THR A 60 -18.06 -17.34 0.42
N GLN A 61 -18.59 -17.74 -0.73
CA GLN A 61 -18.28 -19.02 -1.34
C GLN A 61 -16.85 -19.03 -1.88
N ILE A 62 -16.45 -17.98 -2.60
CA ILE A 62 -15.09 -17.80 -3.11
C ILE A 62 -14.07 -17.91 -1.97
N LEU A 63 -14.31 -17.21 -0.86
CA LEU A 63 -13.41 -17.25 0.31
C LEU A 63 -13.32 -18.64 0.95
N ARG A 64 -14.41 -19.43 0.94
CA ARG A 64 -14.43 -20.79 1.48
C ARG A 64 -13.75 -21.80 0.56
N GLU A 65 -13.86 -21.61 -0.75
CA GLU A 65 -13.26 -22.49 -1.77
C GLU A 65 -11.79 -22.14 -2.04
N THR A 66 -11.31 -20.99 -1.55
CA THR A 66 -9.93 -20.57 -1.73
C THR A 66 -8.97 -21.55 -1.04
N PRO A 67 -7.90 -22.01 -1.71
CA PRO A 67 -6.91 -22.89 -1.11
C PRO A 67 -6.29 -22.29 0.16
N MET A 68 -6.05 -23.15 1.16
CA MET A 68 -5.45 -22.74 2.43
C MET A 68 -4.09 -22.06 2.25
N ASP A 69 -3.26 -22.55 1.33
CA ASP A 69 -1.95 -21.95 1.04
C ASP A 69 -2.07 -20.50 0.55
N THR A 70 -3.02 -20.23 -0.35
CA THR A 70 -3.31 -18.87 -0.83
C THR A 70 -3.78 -17.97 0.31
N LEU A 71 -4.67 -18.47 1.18
CA LEU A 71 -5.12 -17.72 2.36
C LEU A 71 -3.95 -17.43 3.31
N LEU A 72 -3.10 -18.42 3.58
CA LEU A 72 -1.94 -18.28 4.45
C LEU A 72 -0.98 -17.20 3.95
N TRP A 73 -0.60 -17.23 2.67
CA TRP A 73 0.25 -16.19 2.09
C TRP A 73 -0.42 -14.82 2.11
N THR A 74 -1.72 -14.75 1.82
CA THR A 74 -2.48 -13.49 1.86
C THR A 74 -2.47 -12.88 3.26
N TYR A 75 -2.73 -13.69 4.30
CA TYR A 75 -2.66 -13.25 5.69
C TYR A 75 -1.24 -12.89 6.11
N PHE A 76 -0.24 -13.69 5.74
CA PHE A 76 1.16 -13.45 6.05
C PHE A 76 1.62 -12.09 5.51
N TRP A 77 1.39 -11.82 4.22
CA TRP A 77 1.72 -10.54 3.62
C TRP A 77 0.88 -9.39 4.21
N GLY A 78 -0.38 -9.64 4.56
CA GLY A 78 -1.23 -8.68 5.25
C GLY A 78 -0.69 -8.28 6.62
N VAL A 79 -0.20 -9.23 7.42
CA VAL A 79 0.42 -8.98 8.73
C VAL A 79 1.72 -8.18 8.56
N LEU A 80 2.58 -8.57 7.61
CA LEU A 80 3.82 -7.83 7.33
C LEU A 80 3.54 -6.39 6.87
N TRP A 81 2.53 -6.20 6.03
CA TRP A 81 2.09 -4.87 5.60
C TRP A 81 1.57 -4.05 6.78
N GLY A 82 0.75 -4.63 7.65
CA GLY A 82 0.24 -3.96 8.85
C GLY A 82 1.37 -3.56 9.81
N PHE A 83 2.35 -4.44 10.02
CA PHE A 83 3.56 -4.12 10.79
C PHE A 83 4.37 -2.98 10.16
N GLY A 84 4.52 -2.98 8.84
CA GLY A 84 5.13 -1.88 8.09
C GLY A 84 4.38 -0.56 8.26
N GLY A 85 3.05 -0.58 8.25
CA GLY A 85 2.21 0.62 8.47
C GLY A 85 2.34 1.19 9.89
N LEU A 86 2.42 0.32 10.90
CA LEU A 86 2.63 0.74 12.29
C LEU A 86 4.02 1.37 12.49
N THR A 87 5.06 0.72 11.97
CA THR A 87 6.44 1.24 12.07
C THR A 87 6.63 2.52 11.27
N PHE A 88 5.98 2.65 10.11
CA PHE A 88 5.90 3.90 9.36
C PHE A 88 5.32 5.04 10.20
N GLY A 89 4.18 4.83 10.86
CA GLY A 89 3.58 5.83 11.75
C GLY A 89 4.53 6.27 12.88
N LEU A 90 5.27 5.34 13.46
CA LEU A 90 6.31 5.64 14.46
C LEU A 90 7.48 6.44 13.85
N SER A 91 7.97 6.06 12.66
CA SER A 91 9.00 6.83 11.94
C SER A 91 8.57 8.27 11.72
N MET A 92 7.33 8.50 11.31
CA MET A 92 6.79 9.86 11.14
C MET A 92 6.74 10.64 12.47
N ARG A 93 6.42 9.96 13.58
CA ARG A 93 6.39 10.55 14.93
C ARG A 93 7.78 10.92 15.46
N TYR A 94 8.81 10.11 15.21
CA TYR A 94 10.15 10.32 15.76
C TYR A 94 11.08 11.13 14.85
N LEU A 95 11.00 10.95 13.53
CA LEU A 95 11.87 11.61 12.55
C LEU A 95 11.25 12.89 11.96
N GLY A 96 9.95 13.08 12.17
CA GLY A 96 9.18 14.16 11.55
C GLY A 96 8.80 13.87 10.10
N LEU A 97 7.89 14.70 9.57
CA LEU A 97 7.28 14.47 8.26
C LEU A 97 8.27 14.50 7.10
N SER A 98 9.26 15.41 7.12
CA SER A 98 10.19 15.56 6.00
C SER A 98 11.17 14.38 5.89
N LEU A 99 11.95 14.14 6.95
CA LEU A 99 12.98 13.10 6.97
C LEU A 99 12.35 11.70 6.94
N GLY A 100 11.26 11.48 7.68
CA GLY A 100 10.54 10.21 7.71
C GLY A 100 10.04 9.79 6.33
N MET A 101 9.38 10.71 5.60
CA MET A 101 8.90 10.42 4.24
C MET A 101 10.06 10.17 3.28
N ALA A 102 11.12 10.98 3.33
CA ALA A 102 12.26 10.84 2.41
C ALA A 102 12.94 9.46 2.55
N VAL A 103 13.19 9.03 3.79
CA VAL A 103 13.82 7.73 4.07
C VAL A 103 12.90 6.58 3.66
N VAL A 104 11.64 6.62 4.06
CA VAL A 104 10.69 5.54 3.77
C VAL A 104 10.46 5.40 2.27
N LEU A 105 10.19 6.50 1.56
CA LEU A 105 9.96 6.46 0.12
C LEU A 105 11.22 6.05 -0.64
N GLY A 106 12.41 6.46 -0.18
CA GLY A 106 13.68 6.02 -0.75
C GLY A 106 13.87 4.51 -0.62
N LEU A 107 13.62 3.95 0.56
CA LEU A 107 13.66 2.50 0.77
C LEU A 107 12.61 1.78 -0.09
N CYS A 108 11.38 2.29 -0.17
CA CYS A 108 10.34 1.74 -1.04
C CYS A 108 10.75 1.76 -2.52
N ALA A 109 11.39 2.82 -2.99
CA ALA A 109 11.88 2.93 -4.36
C ALA A 109 12.97 1.89 -4.65
N VAL A 110 13.95 1.74 -3.75
CA VAL A 110 15.03 0.76 -3.89
C VAL A 110 14.48 -0.66 -3.88
N PHE A 111 13.73 -1.04 -2.84
CA PHE A 111 13.19 -2.40 -2.73
C PHE A 111 12.17 -2.71 -3.83
N GLY A 112 11.27 -1.77 -4.14
CA GLY A 112 10.27 -1.94 -5.20
C GLY A 112 10.88 -2.10 -6.59
N THR A 113 12.05 -1.49 -6.83
CA THR A 113 12.78 -1.60 -8.09
C THR A 113 13.59 -2.89 -8.18
N LEU A 114 14.27 -3.28 -7.10
CA LEU A 114 15.27 -4.37 -7.14
C LEU A 114 14.70 -5.74 -6.79
N VAL A 115 13.81 -5.83 -5.80
CA VAL A 115 13.35 -7.12 -5.27
C VAL A 115 12.56 -7.94 -6.30
N PRO A 116 11.58 -7.38 -7.05
CA PRO A 116 10.82 -8.18 -8.01
C PRO A 116 11.69 -8.76 -9.14
N PRO A 117 12.58 -7.99 -9.80
CA PRO A 117 13.48 -8.56 -10.81
C PRO A 117 14.45 -9.60 -10.26
N ILE A 118 14.94 -9.44 -9.02
CA ILE A 118 15.80 -10.46 -8.37
C ILE A 118 15.01 -11.75 -8.16
N TRP A 119 13.80 -11.65 -7.61
CA TRP A 119 12.93 -12.81 -7.36
C TRP A 119 12.54 -13.54 -8.65
N LEU A 120 12.27 -12.80 -9.72
CA LEU A 120 11.89 -13.35 -11.03
C LEU A 120 13.08 -13.78 -11.89
N GLY A 121 14.33 -13.62 -11.41
CA GLY A 121 15.54 -13.92 -12.20
C GLY A 121 15.80 -12.97 -13.37
N GLN A 122 15.13 -11.82 -13.40
CA GLN A 122 15.18 -10.81 -14.47
C GLN A 122 16.18 -9.68 -14.19
N PHE A 123 16.98 -9.79 -13.13
CA PHE A 123 17.93 -8.76 -12.74
C PHE A 123 18.94 -8.43 -13.84
N GLY A 124 19.39 -9.42 -14.62
CA GLY A 124 20.27 -9.18 -15.76
C GLY A 124 19.66 -8.25 -16.82
N THR A 125 18.36 -8.34 -17.06
CA THR A 125 17.63 -7.46 -18.00
C THR A 125 17.56 -6.03 -17.48
N LEU A 126 17.40 -5.85 -16.16
CA LEU A 126 17.39 -4.53 -15.54
C LEU A 126 18.73 -3.81 -15.71
N VAL A 127 19.86 -4.52 -15.58
CA VAL A 127 21.21 -3.92 -15.69
C VAL A 127 21.65 -3.70 -17.14
N SER A 128 21.17 -4.53 -18.07
CA SER A 128 21.59 -4.51 -19.49
C SER A 128 20.79 -3.56 -20.36
N THR A 129 19.54 -3.26 -20.00
CA THR A 129 18.70 -2.36 -20.80
C THR A 129 18.96 -0.90 -20.45
N THR A 130 19.00 -0.02 -21.45
CA THR A 130 19.16 1.42 -21.25
C THR A 130 18.08 1.98 -20.30
N SER A 131 16.83 1.55 -20.46
CA SER A 131 15.74 1.96 -19.57
C SER A 131 15.95 1.48 -18.13
N GLY A 132 16.43 0.25 -17.92
CA GLY A 132 16.73 -0.26 -16.58
C GLY A 132 17.91 0.45 -15.91
N GLN A 133 18.92 0.86 -16.68
CA GLN A 133 20.04 1.68 -16.19
C GLN A 133 19.58 3.07 -15.72
N PHE A 134 18.66 3.71 -16.45
CA PHE A 134 18.04 4.97 -15.99
C PHE A 134 17.25 4.78 -14.69
N ILE A 135 16.47 3.70 -14.58
CA ILE A 135 15.71 3.39 -13.36
C ILE A 135 16.66 3.15 -12.16
N MET A 136 17.80 2.50 -12.38
CA MET A 136 18.79 2.22 -11.32
C MET A 136 19.60 3.45 -10.90
N ALA A 137 19.79 4.43 -11.80
CA ALA A 137 20.52 5.66 -11.51
C ALA A 137 19.74 6.60 -10.58
N GLY A 138 18.41 6.46 -10.53
CA GLY A 138 17.51 7.33 -9.77
C GLY A 138 17.00 8.52 -10.57
#